data_AF-A0A494RF62-F1
#
_entry.id   AF-A0A494RF62-F1
#
_cell.length_a   1.000
_cell.length_b   1.000
_cell.length_c   1.000
_cell.angle_alpha   90.00
_cell.angle_beta   90.00
_cell.angle_gamma   90.00
#
_symmetry.space_group_name_H-M   'P 1'
#
loop_
_entity.id
_entity.type
_entity.pdbx_description
1 polymer ?
#
loop_
_entity_poly.entity_id
_entity_poly.type
_entity_poly.pdbx_seq_one_letter_code
_entity_poly.pdbx_strand_id
1 'polypeptide(L)'
;MIEENFIRLYAHDFSQMAGRAEMGVDVDEAVARRVRDAEAHAKLMDQRKGKGHLSALVARIRDEAALFNGRVMRHGADPVEAAERRRAFLSNVADTLERLRSARSLETENKALA
;
A
#
# COMPACT_ATOMS: atom_id res chain seq x y z
N MET A 1 7.87 -10.63 -14.96
CA MET A 1 8.44 -10.09 -13.71
C MET A 1 7.93 -10.96 -12.57
N ILE A 2 8.80 -11.69 -11.87
CA ILE A 2 8.37 -12.41 -10.66
C ILE A 2 8.11 -11.32 -9.62
N GLU A 3 6.84 -10.95 -9.41
CA GLU A 3 6.48 -10.14 -8.24
C GLU A 3 7.06 -10.84 -7.01
N GLU A 4 7.88 -10.12 -6.24
CA GLU A 4 8.48 -10.70 -5.04
C GLU A 4 7.37 -11.05 -4.04
N ASN A 5 7.53 -12.16 -3.30
CA ASN A 5 6.53 -12.62 -2.33
C ASN A 5 6.12 -11.53 -1.33
N PHE A 6 7.04 -10.64 -0.93
CA PHE A 6 6.73 -9.56 -0.02
C PHE A 6 5.78 -8.52 -0.65
N ILE A 7 5.90 -8.20 -1.95
CA ILE A 7 5.03 -7.24 -2.64
C ILE A 7 3.59 -7.74 -2.60
N ARG A 8 3.39 -9.02 -2.96
CA ARG A 8 2.07 -9.66 -2.87
C ARG A 8 1.52 -9.68 -1.45
N LEU A 9 2.36 -9.98 -0.47
CA LEU A 9 1.97 -10.01 0.94
C LEU A 9 1.42 -8.66 1.40
N TYR A 10 2.19 -7.57 1.24
CA TYR A 10 1.75 -6.26 1.72
C TYR A 10 0.55 -5.73 0.94
N ALA A 11 0.52 -5.91 -0.38
CA ALA A 11 -0.64 -5.51 -1.18
C ALA A 11 -1.91 -6.25 -0.73
N HIS A 12 -1.81 -7.55 -0.45
CA HIS A 12 -2.92 -8.33 0.09
C HIS A 12 -3.34 -7.84 1.48
N ASP A 13 -2.41 -7.54 2.39
CA ASP A 13 -2.74 -7.05 3.73
C ASP A 13 -3.51 -5.71 3.67
N PHE A 14 -3.10 -4.79 2.80
CA PHE A 14 -3.83 -3.54 2.59
C PHE A 14 -5.21 -3.79 1.97
N SER A 15 -5.33 -4.73 1.04
CA SER A 15 -6.60 -5.19 0.47
C SER A 15 -7.54 -5.74 1.56
N GLN A 16 -7.01 -6.51 2.51
CA GLN A 16 -7.78 -7.05 3.65
C GLN A 16 -8.20 -5.95 4.63
N MET A 17 -7.33 -5.00 4.94
CA MET A 17 -7.67 -3.84 5.79
C MET A 17 -8.74 -2.96 5.13
N ALA A 18 -8.69 -2.77 3.82
CA ALA A 18 -9.74 -2.07 3.08
C ALA A 18 -11.09 -2.80 3.21
N GLY A 19 -11.09 -4.14 3.16
CA GLY A 19 -12.29 -4.94 3.40
C GLY A 19 -12.85 -4.80 4.82
N ARG A 20 -11.98 -4.72 5.83
CA ARG A 20 -12.37 -4.48 7.23
C ARG A 20 -12.94 -3.08 7.44
N ALA A 21 -12.31 -2.06 6.85
CA ALA A 21 -12.81 -0.69 6.85
C ALA A 21 -14.20 -0.60 6.18
N GLU A 22 -14.39 -1.31 5.06
CA GLU A 22 -15.72 -1.44 4.46
C GLU A 22 -16.70 -2.08 5.43
N MET A 23 -16.33 -3.04 6.28
CA MET A 23 -17.23 -3.59 7.32
C MET A 23 -17.43 -2.67 8.54
N GLY A 24 -16.85 -1.47 8.55
CA GLY A 24 -16.98 -0.51 9.66
C GLY A 24 -15.99 -0.75 10.81
N VAL A 25 -14.97 -1.58 10.60
CA VAL A 25 -13.87 -1.78 11.55
C VAL A 25 -12.89 -0.62 11.43
N ASP A 26 -12.52 0.00 12.56
CA ASP A 26 -11.42 0.95 12.60
C ASP A 26 -10.09 0.24 12.35
N VAL A 27 -9.36 0.69 11.32
CA VAL A 27 -8.09 0.10 10.88
C VAL A 27 -6.95 1.12 10.86
N ASP A 28 -7.15 2.36 11.31
CA ASP A 28 -6.19 3.44 11.07
C ASP A 28 -4.81 3.15 11.68
N GLU A 29 -4.78 2.69 12.94
CA GLU A 29 -3.53 2.30 13.60
C GLU A 29 -2.87 1.10 12.91
N ALA A 30 -3.66 0.11 12.50
CA ALA A 30 -3.17 -1.08 11.82
C ALA A 30 -2.55 -0.73 10.46
N VAL A 31 -3.18 0.17 9.71
CA VAL A 31 -2.67 0.71 8.45
C VAL A 31 -1.36 1.46 8.69
N ALA A 32 -1.33 2.39 9.66
CA ALA A 32 -0.14 3.18 9.96
C ALA A 32 1.06 2.29 10.37
N ARG A 33 0.81 1.24 11.15
CA ARG A 33 1.83 0.24 11.46
C ARG A 33 2.29 -0.52 10.21
N ARG A 34 1.36 -1.00 9.39
CA ARG A 34 1.69 -1.79 8.21
C ARG A 34 2.43 -1.00 7.14
N VAL A 35 2.13 0.30 7.00
CA VAL A 35 2.86 1.23 6.14
C VAL A 35 4.34 1.32 6.57
N ARG A 36 4.60 1.49 7.87
CA ARG A 36 5.97 1.51 8.41
C ARG A 36 6.71 0.19 8.19
N ASP A 37 6.03 -0.93 8.43
CA ASP A 37 6.61 -2.26 8.18
C ASP A 37 6.97 -2.44 6.70
N ALA A 38 6.09 -2.04 5.79
CA ALA A 38 6.28 -2.15 4.35
C ALA A 38 7.46 -1.30 3.87
N GLU A 39 7.57 -0.07 4.37
CA GLU A 39 8.66 0.85 4.06
C GLU A 39 10.01 0.31 4.56
N ALA A 40 10.07 -0.16 5.81
CA ALA A 40 11.27 -0.74 6.40
C ALA A 40 11.71 -2.02 5.65
N HIS A 41 10.76 -2.88 5.28
CA HIS A 41 11.05 -4.10 4.54
C HIS A 41 11.52 -3.78 3.10
N ALA A 42 10.87 -2.83 2.42
CA ALA A 42 11.33 -2.39 1.11
C ALA A 42 12.76 -1.84 1.16
N LYS A 43 13.11 -1.10 2.22
CA LYS A 43 14.48 -0.63 2.46
C LYS A 43 15.47 -1.80 2.62
N LEU A 44 15.10 -2.84 3.38
CA LEU A 44 15.92 -4.05 3.53
C LEU A 44 16.13 -4.76 2.18
N MET A 45 15.07 -4.87 1.37
CA MET A 45 15.15 -5.48 0.04
C MET A 45 16.00 -4.63 -0.92
N ASP A 46 15.84 -3.30 -0.88
CA ASP A 46 16.62 -2.38 -1.69
C ASP A 46 18.13 -2.55 -1.44
N GLN A 47 18.53 -2.81 -0.19
CA GLN A 47 19.92 -3.08 0.19
C GLN A 47 20.41 -4.47 -0.24
N ARG A 48 19.54 -5.48 -0.24
CA ARG A 48 19.93 -6.88 -0.50
C ARG A 48 19.86 -7.29 -1.97
N LYS A 49 18.92 -6.70 -2.73
CA LYS A 49 18.53 -7.17 -4.06
C LYS A 49 18.49 -6.07 -5.13
N GLY A 50 18.79 -4.82 -4.76
CA GLY A 50 18.76 -3.68 -5.67
C GLY A 50 17.50 -2.82 -5.49
N LYS A 51 17.55 -1.58 -5.99
CA LYS A 51 16.56 -0.55 -5.69
C LYS A 51 15.23 -0.78 -6.41
N GLY A 52 14.15 -0.25 -5.84
CA GLY A 52 12.84 -0.10 -6.50
C GLY A 52 11.69 -0.84 -5.83
N HIS A 53 11.95 -1.52 -4.72
CA HIS A 53 10.97 -2.39 -4.06
C HIS A 53 9.75 -1.63 -3.54
N LEU A 54 9.94 -0.44 -2.96
CA LEU A 54 8.83 0.39 -2.50
C LEU A 54 7.98 0.89 -3.68
N SER A 55 8.61 1.22 -4.79
CA SER A 55 7.92 1.64 -6.03
C SER A 55 7.10 0.50 -6.63
N ALA A 56 7.63 -0.72 -6.62
CA ALA A 56 6.94 -1.90 -7.11
C ALA A 56 5.73 -2.26 -6.22
N LEU A 57 5.86 -2.08 -4.90
CA LEU A 57 4.73 -2.23 -3.99
C LEU A 57 3.63 -1.18 -4.24
N VAL A 58 4.00 0.10 -4.42
CA VAL A 58 3.05 1.17 -4.77
C VAL A 58 2.28 0.83 -6.04
N ALA A 59 2.98 0.39 -7.10
CA ALA A 59 2.34 -0.02 -8.35
C ALA A 59 1.36 -1.17 -8.12
N ARG A 60 1.76 -2.20 -7.36
CA ARG A 60 0.88 -3.33 -7.07
C ARG A 60 -0.37 -2.94 -6.28
N ILE A 61 -0.26 -2.04 -5.30
CA ILE A 61 -1.42 -1.57 -4.53
C ILE A 61 -2.40 -0.82 -5.44
N ARG A 62 -1.89 -0.05 -6.42
CA ARG A 62 -2.73 0.63 -7.42
C ARG A 62 -3.44 -0.36 -8.36
N ASP A 63 -2.76 -1.41 -8.78
CA ASP A 63 -3.38 -2.48 -9.56
C ASP A 63 -4.48 -3.19 -8.77
N GLU A 64 -4.21 -3.49 -7.49
CA GLU A 64 -5.18 -4.11 -6.58
C GLU A 64 -6.41 -3.19 -6.35
N ALA A 65 -6.20 -1.88 -6.28
CA ALA A 65 -7.28 -0.90 -6.17
C ALA A 65 -8.21 -0.88 -7.40
N ALA A 66 -7.69 -1.25 -8.57
CA ALA A 66 -8.47 -1.33 -9.80
C ALA A 66 -9.25 -2.65 -9.96
N LEU A 67 -8.92 -3.69 -9.19
CA LEU A 67 -9.42 -5.07 -9.36
C LEU A 67 -10.63 -5.44 -8.48
N PHE A 68 -11.28 -4.49 -7.82
CA PHE A 68 -12.36 -4.82 -6.88
C PHE A 68 -13.54 -5.54 -7.54
N ASN A 69 -13.99 -6.64 -6.92
CA ASN A 69 -15.03 -7.53 -7.42
C ASN A 69 -16.32 -7.57 -6.58
N GLY A 70 -16.53 -6.63 -5.64
CA GLY A 70 -17.79 -6.52 -4.89
C GLY A 70 -18.01 -7.53 -3.77
N ARG A 71 -17.10 -8.50 -3.55
CA ARG A 71 -17.35 -9.61 -2.59
C ARG A 71 -17.34 -9.21 -1.12
N VAL A 72 -16.69 -8.11 -0.76
CA VAL A 72 -16.55 -7.67 0.65
C VAL A 72 -17.04 -6.22 0.75
N MET A 73 -18.28 -6.05 1.19
CA MET A 73 -18.95 -4.76 1.38
C MET A 73 -19.97 -4.86 2.52
N ARG A 74 -20.43 -3.71 3.07
CA ARG A 74 -21.50 -3.70 4.09
C ARG A 74 -22.79 -4.28 3.51
N HIS A 75 -23.58 -4.91 4.38
CA HIS A 75 -24.93 -5.32 4.03
C HIS A 75 -25.76 -4.10 3.61
N GLY A 76 -26.31 -4.13 2.40
CA GLY A 76 -27.09 -3.03 1.82
C GLY A 76 -26.27 -1.87 1.21
N ALA A 77 -24.95 -1.98 1.15
CA ALA A 77 -24.13 -1.01 0.43
C ALA A 77 -24.30 -1.15 -1.09
N ASP A 78 -24.28 -0.03 -1.80
CA ASP A 78 -24.14 -0.01 -3.24
C ASP A 78 -22.75 -0.59 -3.62
N PRO A 79 -22.69 -1.64 -4.45
CA PRO A 79 -21.42 -2.20 -4.94
C PRO A 79 -20.49 -1.17 -5.59
N VAL A 80 -21.05 -0.16 -6.27
CA VAL A 80 -20.26 0.89 -6.93
C VAL A 80 -19.62 1.81 -5.89
N GLU A 81 -20.37 2.26 -4.90
CA GLU A 81 -19.81 3.10 -3.84
C GLU A 81 -18.80 2.33 -2.98
N ALA A 82 -19.04 1.04 -2.72
CA ALA A 82 -18.08 0.18 -2.02
C ALA A 82 -16.78 0.01 -2.82
N ALA A 83 -16.88 -0.08 -4.15
CA ALA A 83 -15.72 -0.10 -5.04
C ALA A 83 -14.92 1.21 -4.95
N GLU A 84 -15.61 2.35 -5.02
CA GLU A 84 -14.98 3.66 -4.96
C GLU A 84 -14.29 3.92 -3.61
N ARG A 85 -14.95 3.60 -2.49
CA ARG A 85 -14.33 3.74 -1.16
C ARG A 85 -13.11 2.84 -0.99
N ARG A 86 -13.18 1.59 -1.44
CA ARG A 86 -12.03 0.67 -1.42
C ARG A 86 -10.89 1.19 -2.29
N ARG A 87 -11.20 1.68 -3.50
CA ARG A 87 -10.22 2.27 -4.41
C ARG A 87 -9.55 3.48 -3.77
N ALA A 88 -10.31 4.37 -3.15
CA ALA A 88 -9.81 5.54 -2.45
C ALA A 88 -8.91 5.14 -1.27
N PHE A 89 -9.31 4.16 -0.46
CA PHE A 89 -8.51 3.63 0.64
C PHE A 89 -7.14 3.14 0.17
N LEU A 90 -7.12 2.27 -0.85
CA LEU A 90 -5.87 1.71 -1.36
C LEU A 90 -5.00 2.78 -2.06
N SER A 91 -5.63 3.74 -2.74
CA SER A 91 -4.91 4.88 -3.34
C SER A 91 -4.24 5.75 -2.28
N ASN A 92 -4.92 6.04 -1.17
CA ASN A 92 -4.35 6.81 -0.05
C ASN A 92 -3.14 6.10 0.58
N VAL A 93 -3.19 4.77 0.72
CA VAL A 93 -2.06 3.97 1.18
C VAL A 93 -0.89 4.07 0.19
N ALA A 94 -1.16 3.89 -1.09
CA ALA A 94 -0.15 3.99 -2.15
C ALA A 94 0.52 5.38 -2.16
N ASP A 95 -0.26 6.44 -2.03
CA ASP A 95 0.26 7.82 -2.00
C ASP A 95 1.06 8.10 -0.73
N THR A 96 0.68 7.52 0.41
CA THR A 96 1.47 7.61 1.65
C THR A 96 2.84 6.96 1.47
N LEU A 97 2.89 5.75 0.91
CA LEU A 97 4.14 5.05 0.61
C LEU A 97 5.00 5.80 -0.41
N GLU A 98 4.36 6.42 -1.41
CA GLU A 98 5.03 7.23 -2.43
C GLU A 98 5.65 8.52 -1.83
N ARG A 99 4.97 9.16 -0.88
CA ARG A 99 5.51 10.30 -0.13
C ARG A 99 6.72 9.89 0.70
N LEU A 100 6.65 8.75 1.39
CA LEU A 100 7.79 8.22 2.16
C LEU A 100 8.98 7.91 1.24
N ARG A 101 8.73 7.32 0.07
CA ARG A 101 9.75 7.08 -0.97
C ARG A 101 10.44 8.39 -1.37
N SER A 102 9.65 9.40 -1.70
CA SER A 102 10.14 10.71 -2.14
C SER A 102 10.95 11.42 -1.05
N ALA A 103 10.45 11.45 0.19
CA ALA A 103 11.14 12.05 1.33
C ALA A 103 12.52 11.42 1.56
N ARG A 104 12.63 10.11 1.42
CA ARG A 104 13.90 9.38 1.56
C ARG A 104 14.90 9.68 0.44
N SER A 105 14.44 9.84 -0.80
CA SER A 105 15.31 10.23 -1.91
C SER A 105 15.93 11.61 -1.64
N LEU A 106 15.12 12.57 -1.18
CA LEU A 106 15.57 13.92 -0.82
C LEU A 106 16.58 13.90 0.35
N GLU A 107 16.35 13.09 1.38
CA GLU A 107 17.31 12.96 2.50
C GLU A 107 18.66 12.38 2.04
N THR A 108 18.64 11.44 1.10
CA THR A 108 19.85 10.83 0.56
C THR A 108 20.63 11.82 -0.29
N GLU A 109 19.94 12.62 -1.11
CA GLU A 109 20.55 13.69 -1.92
C GLU A 109 21.20 14.77 -1.04
N ASN A 110 20.49 15.23 0.00
CA ASN A 110 21.02 16.23 0.94
C ASN A 110 22.27 15.72 1.68
N LYS A 111 22.32 14.44 2.06
CA LYS A 111 23.50 13.82 2.69
C LYS A 111 24.68 13.65 1.74
N ALA A 112 24.44 13.50 0.44
CA ALA A 112 25.51 13.37 -0.55
C ALA A 112 26.15 14.73 -0.92
N LEU A 113 25.47 15.83 -0.61
CA LEU A 113 25.92 17.20 -0.87
C LEU A 113 26.57 17.89 0.34
N ALA A 114 26.56 17.25 1.51
CA ALA A 114 27.17 17.73 2.76
C ALA A 114 28.53 17.05 3.00
#